data_AF-A0AAJ0FU76-F1
#
_entry.id   AF-A0AAJ0FU76-F1
#
_cell.length_a   1.000
_cell.length_b   1.000
_cell.length_c   1.000
_cell.angle_alpha   90.00
_cell.angle_beta   90.00
_cell.angle_gamma   90.00
#
_symmetry.space_group_name_H-M   'P 1'
#
loop_
_entity.id
_entity.type
_entity.pdbx_description
1 polymer ?
#
loop_
_entity_poly.entity_id
_entity_poly.type
_entity_poly.pdbx_seq_one_letter_code
_entity_poly.pdbx_strand_id
1 'polypeptide(L)'
;MADHQYFYLISSRKMDTPANFRLEGGINEYEDADPPPDEAWGYNNAEEGGFTLVTNNLKEAKHDFFQSFQRGWIYRITASPNMVPRVSSDGLHPGYTHAALGGVLWSQVQAYAPIDMSWGDSQEFHWQDNLDYDPRWRFYGANGVQPLLSGEYHIRDTTLRNLAREFMNDLTSPEPGFLDADKLKNLRELLDWNPESEPKRDFPLIRHRQPPSLTSATLRGFDWSTVDIPAHMRMVMKDGIPTSADCAKIIRKVIRTHSESISKQQQQQHRRDNNEKAKQGDECEKLASTIKEQDKQANNHLPTSAHGTNYTAHDVKIVYHADFLWPEEAKKQGGFIPASKTPPSATPDAEIEITNFLIPTYLSFGAAAGQAARISSNKTKGFAGVVYVVHATPNIISSGNRSAAVGGIRWSQVMGWMQVPQQYSPPEYNATWNNSSSRRQHFEEAFKENKDLFQQNKDYAVNKFKQYKTTTIVQQNMSTLHDLELFMNQNGQAVDWKGTFPLFQASSTAQSDKSTEAKAKNAIPTPHEPSAWEKIEKYVKSHAIAIALLPAAVALNFIPGLGEVADAAELAALCTESVEGVEMAEMSSSLTEVGSGVARVLQQAAKLKVA
;
A
#
# COMPACT_ATOMS: atom_id res chain seq x y z
N MET A 1 -37.37 -21.40 16.54
CA MET A 1 -35.92 -21.17 16.39
C MET A 1 -35.71 -19.71 16.73
N ALA A 2 -34.84 -19.37 17.69
CA ALA A 2 -34.52 -17.98 17.95
C ALA A 2 -33.81 -17.42 16.70
N ASP A 3 -34.25 -16.27 16.20
CA ASP A 3 -33.59 -15.62 15.07
C ASP A 3 -32.12 -15.37 15.44
N HIS A 4 -31.20 -15.88 14.62
CA HIS A 4 -29.77 -15.67 14.84
C HIS A 4 -29.47 -14.17 14.73
N GLN A 5 -28.88 -13.61 15.78
CA GLN A 5 -28.47 -12.21 15.77
C GLN A 5 -27.20 -12.06 14.94
N TYR A 6 -27.32 -11.30 13.85
CA TYR A 6 -26.19 -10.90 13.02
C TYR A 6 -25.78 -9.47 13.34
N PHE A 7 -24.47 -9.25 13.24
CA PHE A 7 -23.84 -7.95 13.23
C PHE A 7 -23.27 -7.67 11.85
N TYR A 8 -23.07 -6.40 11.55
CA TYR A 8 -22.51 -5.92 10.31
C TYR A 8 -21.34 -4.98 10.60
N LEU A 9 -20.33 -5.08 9.77
CA LEU A 9 -19.19 -4.17 9.72
C LEU A 9 -19.05 -3.69 8.29
N ILE A 10 -18.81 -2.40 8.11
CA ILE A 10 -18.58 -1.81 6.80
C ILE A 10 -17.16 -1.27 6.78
N SER A 11 -16.31 -1.79 5.90
CA SER A 11 -14.98 -1.23 5.71
C SER A 11 -14.78 -0.67 4.30
N SER A 12 -14.18 0.50 4.24
CA SER A 12 -13.84 1.24 3.03
C SER A 12 -12.35 1.34 2.74
N ARG A 13 -11.48 0.87 3.63
CA ARG A 13 -10.04 1.06 3.42
C ARG A 13 -9.57 0.15 2.30
N LYS A 14 -8.62 0.66 1.50
CA LYS A 14 -8.07 -0.05 0.34
C LYS A 14 -7.49 -1.43 0.70
N MET A 15 -7.03 -1.60 1.94
CA MET A 15 -6.45 -2.86 2.44
C MET A 15 -7.47 -3.76 3.13
N ASP A 16 -8.69 -3.30 3.39
CA ASP A 16 -9.68 -4.01 4.20
C ASP A 16 -10.56 -4.91 3.34
N THR A 17 -9.88 -5.77 2.59
CA THR A 17 -10.48 -6.76 1.72
C THR A 17 -10.72 -8.06 2.50
N PRO A 18 -11.75 -8.86 2.16
CA PRO A 18 -12.01 -10.09 2.90
C PRO A 18 -10.82 -11.07 2.83
N ALA A 19 -10.03 -11.01 1.75
CA ALA A 19 -8.80 -11.80 1.62
C ALA A 19 -7.67 -11.37 2.57
N ASN A 20 -7.53 -10.07 2.82
CA ASN A 20 -6.55 -9.56 3.78
C ASN A 20 -6.99 -9.88 5.21
N PHE A 21 -8.27 -9.70 5.55
CA PHE A 21 -8.77 -10.09 6.87
C PHE A 21 -8.69 -11.60 7.10
N ARG A 22 -8.98 -12.42 6.09
CA ARG A 22 -8.69 -13.85 6.14
C ARG A 22 -7.22 -14.11 6.43
N LEU A 23 -6.31 -13.45 5.70
CA LEU A 23 -4.87 -13.58 5.89
C LEU A 23 -4.43 -13.23 7.30
N GLU A 24 -5.02 -12.19 7.88
CA GLU A 24 -4.72 -11.71 9.23
C GLU A 24 -5.37 -12.57 10.32
N GLY A 25 -6.33 -13.43 9.96
CA GLY A 25 -7.07 -14.28 10.90
C GLY A 25 -8.36 -13.65 11.43
N GLY A 26 -8.69 -12.44 10.99
CA GLY A 26 -9.87 -11.70 11.40
C GLY A 26 -9.87 -10.26 10.92
N ILE A 27 -10.91 -9.53 11.32
CA ILE A 27 -11.08 -8.11 11.08
C ILE A 27 -10.60 -7.38 12.33
N ASN A 28 -9.53 -6.61 12.18
CA ASN A 28 -9.16 -5.58 13.12
C ASN A 28 -9.05 -4.29 12.32
N GLU A 29 -9.88 -3.30 12.65
CA GLU A 29 -9.85 -2.01 11.97
C GLU A 29 -8.56 -1.24 12.27
N TYR A 30 -7.72 -1.65 13.22
CA TYR A 30 -6.47 -0.94 13.51
C TYR A 30 -5.27 -1.68 12.95
N GLU A 31 -4.36 -0.90 12.38
CA GLU A 31 -3.13 -1.43 11.79
C GLU A 31 -2.25 -2.16 12.81
N ASP A 32 -2.36 -1.75 14.08
CA ASP A 32 -1.70 -2.39 15.21
C ASP A 32 -2.71 -3.24 15.99
N ALA A 33 -2.50 -4.55 15.97
CA ALA A 33 -3.34 -5.48 16.73
C ALA A 33 -3.16 -5.36 18.25
N ASP A 34 -2.16 -4.59 18.69
CA ASP A 34 -1.88 -4.25 20.09
C ASP A 34 -1.62 -2.73 20.19
N PRO A 35 -2.68 -1.90 20.28
CA PRO A 35 -2.54 -0.45 20.31
C PRO A 35 -1.79 0.02 21.56
N PRO A 36 -0.86 1.01 21.43
CA PRO A 36 0.02 1.41 22.52
C PRO A 36 -0.62 2.19 23.69
N PRO A 37 -1.65 3.06 23.52
CA PRO A 37 -2.26 3.71 24.68
C PRO A 37 -3.22 2.76 25.41
N ASP A 38 -3.24 2.81 26.74
CA ASP A 38 -4.17 2.00 27.55
C ASP A 38 -5.62 2.43 27.30
N GLU A 39 -5.83 3.70 26.97
CA GLU A 39 -7.12 4.31 26.64
C GLU A 39 -7.83 3.62 25.47
N ALA A 40 -7.08 3.04 24.52
CA ALA A 40 -7.61 2.28 23.40
C ALA A 40 -8.37 1.00 23.81
N TRP A 41 -8.20 0.54 25.06
CA TRP A 41 -8.90 -0.62 25.59
C TRP A 41 -10.27 -0.27 26.23
N GLY A 42 -10.80 0.93 25.96
CA GLY A 42 -12.18 1.31 26.27
C GLY A 42 -13.05 1.39 25.01
N TYR A 43 -14.25 0.79 25.00
CA TYR A 43 -15.11 0.79 23.81
C TYR A 43 -15.67 2.17 23.42
N ASN A 44 -15.61 3.19 24.29
CA ASN A 44 -15.90 4.57 23.90
C ASN A 44 -14.72 5.21 23.14
N ASN A 45 -13.50 4.72 23.37
CA ASN A 45 -12.29 5.11 22.64
C ASN A 45 -11.91 4.08 21.57
N ALA A 46 -12.89 3.33 21.06
CA ALA A 46 -12.65 2.28 20.08
C ALA A 46 -12.00 2.80 18.78
N GLU A 47 -11.97 4.12 18.56
CA GLU A 47 -11.21 4.81 17.51
C GLU A 47 -9.68 4.68 17.66
N GLU A 48 -9.19 4.41 18.87
CA GLU A 48 -7.76 4.35 19.19
C GLU A 48 -7.20 2.93 19.14
N GLY A 49 -8.05 1.92 18.97
CA GLY A 49 -7.66 0.52 18.96
C GLY A 49 -8.52 -0.37 19.85
N GLY A 50 -8.06 -1.61 20.09
CA GLY A 50 -8.56 -2.51 21.15
C GLY A 50 -9.92 -3.16 20.88
N PHE A 51 -10.82 -2.45 20.20
CA PHE A 51 -12.14 -2.90 19.80
C PHE A 51 -12.35 -2.70 18.31
N THR A 52 -13.19 -3.53 17.72
CA THR A 52 -13.71 -3.33 16.36
C THR A 52 -15.20 -3.03 16.42
N LEU A 53 -15.62 -1.91 15.81
CA LEU A 53 -17.00 -1.45 15.87
C LEU A 53 -17.89 -2.27 14.95
N VAL A 54 -19.04 -2.71 15.47
CA VAL A 54 -20.02 -3.48 14.70
C VAL A 54 -21.44 -3.01 15.00
N THR A 55 -22.37 -3.27 14.07
CA THR A 55 -23.76 -2.83 14.20
C THR A 55 -24.76 -3.96 13.98
N ASN A 56 -25.84 -3.99 14.74
CA ASN A 56 -27.00 -4.83 14.38
C ASN A 56 -28.07 -4.03 13.62
N ASN A 57 -27.85 -2.73 13.39
CA ASN A 57 -28.74 -1.84 12.67
C ASN A 57 -28.09 -1.37 11.37
N LEU A 58 -28.22 -2.19 10.33
CA LEU A 58 -27.60 -1.92 9.05
C LEU A 58 -28.11 -0.61 8.41
N LYS A 59 -29.33 -0.18 8.72
CA LYS A 59 -29.91 1.05 8.18
C LYS A 59 -29.19 2.30 8.71
N GLU A 60 -28.76 2.28 9.97
CA GLU A 60 -28.03 3.40 10.58
C GLU A 60 -26.57 3.40 10.14
N ALA A 61 -25.89 2.24 10.14
CA ALA A 61 -24.50 2.15 9.67
C ALA A 61 -24.35 2.56 8.19
N LYS A 62 -25.38 2.32 7.38
CA LYS A 62 -25.46 2.82 6.02
C LYS A 62 -25.32 4.35 5.98
N HIS A 63 -26.05 5.09 6.82
CA HIS A 63 -26.05 6.55 6.82
C HIS A 63 -24.65 7.14 7.07
N ASP A 64 -23.92 6.57 8.04
CA ASP A 64 -22.57 7.02 8.39
C ASP A 64 -21.55 6.70 7.29
N PHE A 65 -21.71 5.57 6.60
CA PHE A 65 -20.81 5.16 5.53
C PHE A 65 -20.90 6.04 4.27
N PHE A 66 -22.11 6.48 3.90
CA PHE A 66 -22.35 7.19 2.63
C PHE A 66 -21.67 8.56 2.51
N GLN A 67 -21.33 9.19 3.64
CA GLN A 67 -20.72 10.52 3.60
C GLN A 67 -19.24 10.47 3.17
N SER A 68 -18.59 9.31 3.29
CA SER A 68 -17.12 9.27 3.32
C SER A 68 -16.48 8.39 2.24
N PHE A 69 -17.20 7.44 1.62
CA PHE A 69 -16.56 6.43 0.78
C PHE A 69 -17.34 6.03 -0.48
N GLN A 70 -16.61 5.77 -1.57
CA GLN A 70 -17.18 5.39 -2.88
C GLN A 70 -17.29 3.87 -3.10
N ARG A 71 -16.49 3.07 -2.38
CA ARG A 71 -16.40 1.60 -2.51
C ARG A 71 -15.94 0.99 -1.20
N GLY A 72 -16.30 -0.26 -0.96
CA GLY A 72 -15.86 -1.00 0.22
C GLY A 72 -16.41 -2.43 0.27
N TRP A 73 -16.40 -2.98 1.46
CA TRP A 73 -16.95 -4.29 1.79
C TRP A 73 -17.88 -4.18 2.99
N ILE A 74 -18.98 -4.92 2.94
CA ILE A 74 -19.83 -5.19 4.10
C ILE A 74 -19.63 -6.63 4.53
N TYR A 75 -19.51 -6.84 5.83
CA TYR A 75 -19.34 -8.16 6.45
C TYR A 75 -20.57 -8.46 7.29
N ARG A 76 -21.10 -9.68 7.21
CA ARG A 76 -22.13 -10.23 8.08
C ARG A 76 -21.47 -11.17 9.07
N ILE A 77 -21.59 -10.85 10.35
CA ILE A 77 -20.82 -11.44 11.44
C ILE A 77 -21.80 -12.09 12.43
N THR A 78 -21.50 -13.29 12.89
CA THR A 78 -22.32 -13.93 13.94
C THR A 78 -22.01 -13.32 15.30
N ALA A 79 -23.03 -13.09 16.14
CA ALA A 79 -22.83 -12.62 17.51
C ALA A 79 -21.84 -13.50 18.31
N SER A 80 -21.04 -12.90 19.20
CA SER A 80 -20.10 -13.61 20.07
C SER A 80 -19.94 -12.95 21.45
N PRO A 81 -19.48 -13.68 22.48
CA PRO A 81 -19.38 -13.14 23.83
C PRO A 81 -18.32 -12.05 24.02
N ASN A 82 -17.38 -11.87 23.09
CA ASN A 82 -16.45 -10.73 23.09
C ASN A 82 -17.05 -9.44 22.51
N MET A 83 -18.30 -9.48 22.03
CA MET A 83 -19.04 -8.29 21.61
C MET A 83 -19.83 -7.70 22.78
N VAL A 84 -19.65 -6.42 23.06
CA VAL A 84 -20.36 -5.68 24.10
C VAL A 84 -21.19 -4.54 23.48
N PRO A 85 -22.42 -4.29 23.97
CA PRO A 85 -23.19 -3.12 23.54
C PRO A 85 -22.46 -1.84 23.93
N ARG A 86 -22.44 -0.87 23.01
CA ARG A 86 -21.91 0.47 23.29
C ARG A 86 -23.02 1.35 23.82
N VAL A 87 -22.74 2.04 24.92
CA VAL A 87 -23.59 3.12 25.44
C VAL A 87 -22.85 4.42 25.16
N SER A 88 -22.68 4.76 23.88
CA SER A 88 -21.97 6.00 23.56
C SER A 88 -22.88 7.21 23.78
N SER A 89 -22.33 8.23 24.43
CA SER A 89 -22.95 9.55 24.59
C SER A 89 -22.43 10.58 23.58
N ASP A 90 -21.37 10.26 22.84
CA ASP A 90 -20.61 11.22 22.03
C ASP A 90 -21.25 11.54 20.66
N GLY A 91 -22.15 10.68 20.17
CA GLY A 91 -22.78 10.83 18.86
C GLY A 91 -21.80 10.75 17.67
N LEU A 92 -20.55 10.33 17.87
CA LEU A 92 -19.52 10.28 16.81
C LEU A 92 -19.77 9.12 15.84
N HIS A 93 -20.34 8.01 16.34
CA HIS A 93 -20.61 6.79 15.58
C HIS A 93 -22.02 6.26 15.84
N PRO A 94 -23.07 7.04 15.53
CA PRO A 94 -24.43 6.70 15.91
C PRO A 94 -24.91 5.37 15.31
N GLY A 95 -24.34 4.94 14.17
CA GLY A 95 -24.69 3.68 13.53
C GLY A 95 -24.07 2.42 14.15
N TYR A 96 -23.08 2.53 15.05
CA TYR A 96 -22.38 1.37 15.62
C TYR A 96 -22.84 1.02 17.03
N THR A 97 -23.73 0.04 17.10
CA THR A 97 -24.38 -0.37 18.36
C THR A 97 -23.50 -1.18 19.32
N HIS A 98 -22.43 -1.83 18.83
CA HIS A 98 -21.62 -2.78 19.61
C HIS A 98 -20.13 -2.64 19.28
N ALA A 99 -19.29 -3.17 20.15
CA ALA A 99 -17.83 -3.23 19.99
C ALA A 99 -17.34 -4.66 20.27
N ALA A 100 -16.52 -5.20 19.37
CA ALA A 100 -15.90 -6.52 19.50
C ALA A 100 -14.48 -6.38 20.07
N LEU A 101 -14.28 -6.81 21.32
CA LEU A 101 -12.99 -6.73 21.99
C LEU A 101 -11.96 -7.62 21.31
N GLY A 102 -10.79 -7.06 20.98
CA GLY A 102 -9.71 -7.74 20.29
C GLY A 102 -9.95 -8.01 18.80
N GLY A 103 -11.03 -7.47 18.23
CA GLY A 103 -11.43 -7.65 16.83
C GLY A 103 -12.50 -8.71 16.60
N VAL A 104 -12.77 -9.01 15.33
CA VAL A 104 -13.71 -10.04 14.89
C VAL A 104 -12.92 -11.18 14.25
N LEU A 105 -13.00 -12.39 14.78
CA LEU A 105 -12.25 -13.52 14.21
C LEU A 105 -12.78 -13.87 12.80
N TRP A 106 -11.91 -14.31 11.90
CA TRP A 106 -12.34 -14.64 10.54
C TRP A 106 -13.37 -15.78 10.52
N SER A 107 -13.23 -16.76 11.42
CA SER A 107 -14.21 -17.85 11.59
C SER A 107 -15.59 -17.37 12.05
N GLN A 108 -15.69 -16.15 12.57
CA GLN A 108 -16.92 -15.52 13.02
C GLN A 108 -17.68 -14.80 11.89
N VAL A 109 -16.94 -14.39 10.85
CA VAL A 109 -17.50 -13.77 9.64
C VAL A 109 -18.25 -14.84 8.87
N GLN A 110 -19.56 -14.66 8.70
CA GLN A 110 -20.43 -15.63 8.07
C GLN A 110 -20.54 -15.39 6.55
N ALA A 111 -20.59 -14.14 6.12
CA ALA A 111 -20.59 -13.75 4.72
C ALA A 111 -20.05 -12.34 4.54
N TYR A 112 -19.73 -11.97 3.30
CA TYR A 112 -19.33 -10.61 2.94
C TYR A 112 -19.86 -10.26 1.55
N ALA A 113 -19.99 -8.97 1.25
CA ALA A 113 -20.41 -8.48 -0.05
C ALA A 113 -19.67 -7.19 -0.41
N PRO A 114 -19.33 -6.98 -1.69
CA PRO A 114 -18.80 -5.69 -2.13
C PRO A 114 -19.93 -4.65 -2.07
N ILE A 115 -19.58 -3.41 -1.72
CA ILE A 115 -20.47 -2.26 -1.77
C ILE A 115 -19.91 -1.22 -2.75
N ASP A 116 -20.80 -0.62 -3.53
CA ASP A 116 -20.49 0.44 -4.48
C ASP A 116 -21.37 1.68 -4.27
N MET A 117 -21.10 2.75 -5.03
CA MET A 117 -21.82 4.02 -4.95
C MET A 117 -23.34 3.90 -5.18
N SER A 118 -23.81 2.78 -5.72
CA SER A 118 -25.22 2.56 -6.06
C SER A 118 -26.02 1.88 -4.95
N TRP A 119 -25.48 1.80 -3.73
CA TRP A 119 -26.14 1.24 -2.55
C TRP A 119 -27.37 2.07 -2.08
N GLY A 120 -28.40 2.12 -2.93
CA GLY A 120 -29.71 2.71 -2.66
C GLY A 120 -30.51 1.91 -1.64
N ASP A 121 -31.71 2.38 -1.32
CA ASP A 121 -32.56 1.81 -0.25
C ASP A 121 -33.13 0.40 -0.56
N SER A 122 -32.87 -0.13 -1.75
CA SER A 122 -33.42 -1.40 -2.23
C SER A 122 -32.37 -2.42 -2.70
N GLN A 123 -31.08 -2.18 -2.45
CA GLN A 123 -30.07 -3.14 -2.91
C GLN A 123 -30.06 -4.40 -2.04
N GLU A 124 -30.38 -5.51 -2.67
CA GLU A 124 -30.06 -6.86 -2.20
C GLU A 124 -28.55 -7.07 -2.35
N PHE A 125 -27.85 -7.29 -1.24
CA PHE A 125 -26.42 -7.60 -1.29
C PHE A 125 -26.23 -8.99 -1.92
N HIS A 126 -25.31 -9.06 -2.86
CA HIS A 126 -24.80 -10.34 -3.35
C HIS A 126 -23.80 -10.92 -2.34
N TRP A 127 -24.35 -11.46 -1.25
CA TRP A 127 -23.56 -12.12 -0.20
C TRP A 127 -22.77 -13.29 -0.77
N GLN A 128 -21.49 -13.34 -0.41
CA GLN A 128 -20.61 -14.47 -0.60
C GLN A 128 -20.40 -15.13 0.76
N ASP A 129 -20.68 -16.42 0.85
CA ASP A 129 -20.48 -17.18 2.07
C ASP A 129 -19.00 -17.31 2.37
N ASN A 130 -18.62 -17.11 3.63
CA ASN A 130 -17.27 -17.40 4.08
C ASN A 130 -17.11 -18.91 4.34
N LEU A 131 -16.27 -19.58 3.56
CA LEU A 131 -16.02 -21.02 3.70
C LEU A 131 -15.31 -21.39 5.00
N ASP A 132 -14.63 -20.44 5.64
CA ASP A 132 -13.94 -20.65 6.93
C ASP A 132 -14.84 -20.33 8.14
N TYR A 133 -16.10 -19.96 7.91
CA TYR A 133 -17.06 -19.71 8.97
C TYR A 133 -17.28 -20.97 9.83
N ASP A 134 -17.12 -20.84 11.14
CA ASP A 134 -17.40 -21.92 12.08
C ASP A 134 -18.86 -21.82 12.58
N PRO A 135 -19.74 -22.79 12.24
CA PRO A 135 -21.13 -22.74 12.65
C PRO A 135 -21.33 -22.84 14.17
N ARG A 136 -20.32 -23.23 14.95
CA ARG A 136 -20.40 -23.24 16.42
C ARG A 136 -20.64 -21.85 17.01
N TRP A 137 -20.28 -20.77 16.30
CA TRP A 137 -20.60 -19.40 16.73
C TRP A 137 -22.10 -19.18 16.98
N ARG A 138 -22.97 -19.93 16.28
CA ARG A 138 -24.44 -19.81 16.43
C ARG A 138 -24.98 -20.21 17.80
N PHE A 139 -24.18 -20.86 18.62
CA PHE A 139 -24.55 -21.24 19.99
C PHE A 139 -24.27 -20.14 21.02
N TYR A 140 -23.69 -19.03 20.58
CA TYR A 140 -23.36 -17.89 21.42
C TYR A 140 -24.11 -16.63 20.95
N GLY A 141 -24.13 -15.63 21.82
CA GLY A 141 -24.69 -14.30 21.56
C GLY A 141 -23.72 -13.21 21.99
N ALA A 142 -24.08 -11.96 21.72
CA ALA A 142 -23.37 -10.82 22.27
C ALA A 142 -23.50 -10.80 23.80
N ASN A 143 -22.51 -10.22 24.47
CA ASN A 143 -22.54 -10.03 25.91
C ASN A 143 -23.52 -8.91 26.30
N GLY A 144 -23.79 -8.77 27.60
CA GLY A 144 -24.43 -7.59 28.16
C GLY A 144 -23.51 -6.37 28.20
N VAL A 145 -24.06 -5.25 28.68
CA VAL A 145 -23.30 -4.01 28.91
C VAL A 145 -22.17 -4.28 29.92
N GLN A 146 -20.96 -3.77 29.61
CA GLN A 146 -19.78 -3.90 30.46
C GLN A 146 -19.26 -2.51 30.85
N PRO A 147 -19.81 -1.83 31.88
CA PRO A 147 -19.43 -0.44 32.19
C PRO A 147 -17.94 -0.26 32.48
N LEU A 148 -17.27 -1.26 33.05
CA LEU A 148 -15.83 -1.20 33.35
C LEU A 148 -14.94 -1.19 32.09
N LEU A 149 -15.47 -1.63 30.94
CA LEU A 149 -14.78 -1.61 29.65
C LEU A 149 -15.11 -0.36 28.82
N SER A 150 -15.87 0.61 29.36
CA SER A 150 -16.25 1.80 28.59
C SER A 150 -15.05 2.69 28.26
N GLY A 151 -14.05 2.74 29.14
CA GLY A 151 -12.99 3.74 29.11
C GLY A 151 -13.33 5.03 29.87
N GLU A 152 -14.56 5.19 30.36
CA GLU A 152 -14.96 6.39 31.13
C GLU A 152 -14.52 6.35 32.59
N TYR A 153 -14.34 5.14 33.14
CA TYR A 153 -13.99 4.95 34.54
C TYR A 153 -12.50 4.66 34.69
N HIS A 154 -11.80 5.52 35.42
CA HIS A 154 -10.45 5.21 35.89
C HIS A 154 -10.53 4.35 37.15
N ILE A 155 -10.21 3.06 37.02
CA ILE A 155 -10.14 2.13 38.14
C ILE A 155 -8.74 2.17 38.72
N ARG A 156 -8.62 2.43 40.03
CA ARG A 156 -7.31 2.45 40.70
C ARG A 156 -6.67 1.06 40.63
N ASP A 157 -5.36 1.04 40.45
CA ASP A 157 -4.51 -0.15 40.53
C ASP A 157 -4.73 -1.19 39.41
N THR A 158 -5.42 -0.82 38.33
CA THR A 158 -5.51 -1.64 37.10
C THR A 158 -5.50 -0.75 35.85
N THR A 159 -5.28 -1.37 34.70
CA THR A 159 -5.28 -0.71 33.39
C THR A 159 -6.48 -1.22 32.58
N LEU A 160 -6.96 -0.46 31.60
CA LEU A 160 -8.06 -0.88 30.73
C LEU A 160 -7.69 -2.16 29.96
N ARG A 161 -6.44 -2.31 29.52
CA ARG A 161 -5.96 -3.58 28.93
C ARG A 161 -6.07 -4.75 29.90
N ASN A 162 -5.70 -4.55 31.17
CA ASN A 162 -5.81 -5.60 32.19
C ASN A 162 -7.27 -5.97 32.44
N LEU A 163 -8.18 -5.00 32.49
CA LEU A 163 -9.63 -5.24 32.60
C LEU A 163 -10.17 -6.00 31.39
N ALA A 164 -9.75 -5.63 30.18
CA ALA A 164 -10.11 -6.35 28.96
C ALA A 164 -9.61 -7.81 28.99
N ARG A 165 -8.40 -8.05 29.50
CA ARG A 165 -7.84 -9.40 29.66
C ARG A 165 -8.58 -10.19 30.72
N GLU A 166 -8.90 -9.58 31.87
CA GLU A 166 -9.70 -10.19 32.94
C GLU A 166 -11.09 -10.58 32.43
N PHE A 167 -11.75 -9.69 31.68
CA PHE A 167 -13.01 -10.00 31.01
C PHE A 167 -12.92 -11.21 30.09
N MET A 168 -11.87 -11.33 29.26
CA MET A 168 -11.66 -12.51 28.41
C MET A 168 -11.40 -13.78 29.22
N ASN A 169 -10.67 -13.67 30.33
CA ASN A 169 -10.45 -14.78 31.25
C ASN A 169 -11.76 -15.24 31.89
N ASP A 170 -12.59 -14.32 32.37
CA ASP A 170 -13.88 -14.63 33.00
C ASP A 170 -14.82 -15.31 32.00
N LEU A 171 -14.90 -14.78 30.77
CA LEU A 171 -15.67 -15.36 29.66
C LEU A 171 -15.32 -16.82 29.36
N THR A 172 -14.08 -17.20 29.59
CA THR A 172 -13.53 -18.52 29.23
C THR A 172 -13.10 -19.32 30.46
N SER A 173 -13.48 -18.90 31.66
CA SER A 173 -13.23 -19.62 32.91
C SER A 173 -14.38 -20.58 33.25
N PRO A 174 -14.13 -21.63 34.05
CA PRO A 174 -15.15 -22.63 34.40
C PRO A 174 -16.13 -22.12 35.47
N GLU A 175 -16.46 -20.83 35.48
CA GLU A 175 -17.31 -20.26 36.52
C GLU A 175 -18.69 -20.95 36.56
N PRO A 176 -19.19 -21.33 37.75
CA PRO A 176 -20.43 -22.07 37.86
C PRO A 176 -21.63 -21.27 37.32
N GLY A 177 -22.25 -21.74 36.24
CA GLY A 177 -23.60 -21.33 35.83
C GLY A 177 -23.73 -20.54 34.53
N PHE A 178 -22.64 -20.17 33.83
CA PHE A 178 -22.73 -19.45 32.55
C PHE A 178 -22.78 -20.36 31.32
N LEU A 179 -21.91 -21.36 31.24
CA LEU A 179 -21.82 -22.30 30.12
C LEU A 179 -21.65 -23.73 30.63
N ASP A 180 -22.22 -24.70 29.91
CA ASP A 180 -21.87 -26.11 30.13
C ASP A 180 -20.43 -26.39 29.64
N ALA A 181 -19.85 -27.51 30.09
CA ALA A 181 -18.44 -27.83 29.84
C ALA A 181 -18.12 -27.93 28.33
N ASP A 182 -19.05 -28.43 27.52
CA ASP A 182 -18.86 -28.58 26.07
C ASP A 182 -18.89 -27.21 25.37
N LYS A 183 -19.81 -26.33 25.75
CA LYS A 183 -19.86 -24.94 25.26
C LYS A 183 -18.65 -24.13 25.72
N LEU A 184 -18.17 -24.32 26.94
CA LEU A 184 -16.97 -23.64 27.43
C LEU A 184 -15.74 -24.09 26.62
N LYS A 185 -15.58 -25.39 26.42
CA LYS A 185 -14.51 -25.95 25.59
C LYS A 185 -14.56 -25.37 24.17
N ASN A 186 -15.73 -25.39 23.53
CA ASN A 186 -15.91 -24.81 22.20
C ASN A 186 -15.58 -23.32 22.17
N LEU A 187 -15.96 -22.55 23.19
CA LEU A 187 -15.69 -21.11 23.23
C LEU A 187 -14.18 -20.83 23.35
N ARG A 188 -13.48 -21.59 24.19
CA ARG A 188 -12.01 -21.52 24.33
C ARG A 188 -11.31 -21.81 23.00
N GLU A 189 -11.78 -22.82 22.27
CA GLU A 189 -11.25 -23.17 20.94
C GLU A 189 -11.56 -22.09 19.89
N LEU A 190 -12.79 -21.56 19.87
CA LEU A 190 -13.22 -20.54 18.91
C LEU A 190 -12.50 -19.20 19.11
N LEU A 191 -12.27 -18.79 20.36
CA LEU A 191 -11.56 -17.55 20.71
C LEU A 191 -10.04 -17.73 20.77
N ASP A 192 -9.52 -18.96 20.70
CA ASP A 192 -8.11 -19.27 21.00
C ASP A 192 -7.65 -18.61 22.32
N TRP A 193 -8.48 -18.78 23.37
CA TRP A 193 -8.28 -18.17 24.68
C TRP A 193 -8.66 -19.14 25.78
N ASN A 194 -7.66 -19.63 26.51
CA ASN A 194 -7.84 -20.56 27.63
C ASN A 194 -6.95 -20.18 28.82
N PRO A 195 -7.51 -19.57 29.88
CA PRO A 195 -6.74 -19.09 31.03
C PRO A 195 -6.14 -20.23 31.87
N GLU A 196 -6.65 -21.46 31.77
CA GLU A 196 -6.08 -22.62 32.49
C GLU A 196 -4.78 -23.10 31.85
N SER A 197 -4.69 -23.11 30.51
CA SER A 197 -3.49 -23.52 29.79
C SER A 197 -2.50 -22.38 29.56
N GLU A 198 -3.02 -21.15 29.39
CA GLU A 198 -2.23 -19.95 29.14
C GLU A 198 -2.62 -18.84 30.14
N PRO A 199 -2.31 -18.96 31.44
CA PRO A 199 -2.72 -17.98 32.47
C PRO A 199 -2.11 -16.58 32.29
N LYS A 200 -1.07 -16.47 31.46
CA LYS A 200 -0.42 -15.20 31.09
C LYS A 200 -0.81 -14.72 29.69
N ARG A 201 -1.83 -15.32 29.07
CA ARG A 201 -2.35 -14.90 27.77
C ARG A 201 -2.77 -13.44 27.84
N ASP A 202 -2.33 -12.67 26.86
CA ASP A 202 -2.63 -11.25 26.69
C ASP A 202 -2.86 -10.98 25.20
N PHE A 203 -3.46 -9.84 24.83
CA PHE A 203 -3.76 -9.46 23.45
C PHE A 203 -2.51 -9.40 22.56
N PRO A 204 -2.65 -9.60 21.23
CA PRO A 204 -3.88 -9.59 20.41
C PRO A 204 -4.73 -10.87 20.52
N LEU A 205 -6.05 -10.74 20.40
CA LEU A 205 -6.97 -11.89 20.36
C LEU A 205 -6.73 -12.72 19.09
N ILE A 206 -6.67 -12.06 17.92
CA ILE A 206 -6.38 -12.68 16.64
C ILE A 206 -4.87 -12.97 16.53
N ARG A 207 -4.46 -14.24 16.72
CA ARG A 207 -3.06 -14.69 16.58
C ARG A 207 -2.78 -15.47 15.30
N HIS A 208 -3.77 -16.20 14.81
CA HIS A 208 -3.58 -17.16 13.72
C HIS A 208 -3.87 -16.54 12.36
N ARG A 209 -2.78 -16.23 11.65
CA ARG A 209 -2.84 -15.87 10.23
C ARG A 209 -3.20 -17.08 9.38
N GLN A 210 -4.04 -16.91 8.37
CA GLN A 210 -4.33 -17.96 7.39
C GLN A 210 -3.60 -17.64 6.08
N PRO A 211 -2.53 -18.36 5.69
CA PRO A 211 -1.84 -18.07 4.45
C PRO A 211 -2.82 -18.13 3.26
N PRO A 212 -2.67 -17.25 2.24
CA PRO A 212 -3.57 -17.27 1.11
C PRO A 212 -3.37 -18.58 0.34
N SER A 213 -4.45 -19.14 -0.20
CA SER A 213 -4.33 -20.28 -1.12
C SER A 213 -3.50 -19.85 -2.35
N LEU A 214 -2.81 -20.82 -2.98
CA LEU A 214 -2.06 -20.54 -4.21
C LEU A 214 -2.97 -19.97 -5.32
N THR A 215 -4.21 -20.43 -5.37
CA THR A 215 -5.26 -19.94 -6.27
C THR A 215 -5.56 -18.48 -5.98
N SER A 216 -5.86 -18.13 -4.72
CA SER A 216 -6.08 -16.76 -4.29
C SER A 216 -4.91 -15.86 -4.65
N ALA A 217 -3.69 -16.23 -4.27
CA ALA A 217 -2.48 -15.45 -4.58
C ALA A 217 -2.28 -15.26 -6.09
N THR A 218 -2.54 -16.28 -6.90
CA THR A 218 -2.45 -16.19 -8.37
C THR A 218 -3.46 -15.19 -8.92
N LEU A 219 -4.71 -15.25 -8.48
CA LEU A 219 -5.76 -14.38 -8.96
C LEU A 219 -5.51 -12.92 -8.56
N ARG A 220 -5.00 -12.64 -7.35
CA ARG A 220 -4.66 -11.26 -6.93
C ARG A 220 -3.56 -10.62 -7.77
N GLY A 221 -2.61 -11.43 -8.24
CA GLY A 221 -1.48 -10.97 -9.05
C GLY A 221 -1.83 -10.66 -10.51
N PHE A 222 -3.02 -11.06 -10.98
CA PHE A 222 -3.42 -10.86 -12.36
C PHE A 222 -4.03 -9.48 -12.60
N ASP A 223 -3.70 -8.84 -13.72
CA ASP A 223 -4.27 -7.55 -14.10
C ASP A 223 -5.67 -7.72 -14.71
N TRP A 224 -6.67 -7.77 -13.83
CA TRP A 224 -8.07 -7.87 -14.21
C TRP A 224 -8.64 -6.64 -14.93
N SER A 225 -7.88 -5.54 -15.05
CA SER A 225 -8.32 -4.38 -15.84
C SER A 225 -8.37 -4.69 -17.33
N THR A 226 -7.57 -5.65 -17.79
CA THR A 226 -7.49 -6.12 -19.17
C THR A 226 -8.67 -7.00 -19.60
N VAL A 227 -9.46 -7.50 -18.65
CA VAL A 227 -10.60 -8.37 -18.92
C VAL A 227 -11.90 -7.56 -18.84
N ASP A 228 -12.72 -7.63 -19.89
CA ASP A 228 -14.05 -7.02 -19.93
C ASP A 228 -15.06 -7.78 -19.04
N ILE A 229 -14.94 -7.55 -17.74
CA ILE A 229 -15.82 -8.02 -16.67
C ILE A 229 -16.41 -6.84 -15.88
N PRO A 230 -17.62 -7.01 -15.30
CA PRO A 230 -18.22 -6.02 -14.42
C PRO A 230 -17.29 -5.60 -13.26
N ALA A 231 -17.40 -4.36 -12.80
CA ALA A 231 -16.52 -3.80 -11.78
C ALA A 231 -16.51 -4.60 -10.46
N HIS A 232 -17.67 -5.09 -10.01
CA HIS A 232 -17.76 -5.92 -8.80
C HIS A 232 -17.01 -7.25 -8.95
N MET A 233 -17.08 -7.91 -10.12
CA MET A 233 -16.30 -9.12 -10.39
C MET A 233 -14.81 -8.85 -10.38
N ARG A 234 -14.40 -7.70 -10.94
CA ARG A 234 -13.00 -7.28 -10.94
C ARG A 234 -12.47 -7.10 -9.52
N MET A 235 -13.27 -6.53 -8.63
CA MET A 235 -12.94 -6.38 -7.20
C MET A 235 -12.78 -7.74 -6.51
N VAL A 236 -13.77 -8.63 -6.64
CA VAL A 236 -13.74 -9.99 -6.07
C VAL A 236 -12.51 -10.77 -6.53
N MET A 237 -12.14 -10.65 -7.80
CA MET A 237 -10.98 -11.33 -8.38
C MET A 237 -9.64 -10.71 -7.96
N LYS A 238 -9.53 -9.37 -7.93
CA LYS A 238 -8.35 -8.65 -7.43
C LYS A 238 -8.08 -8.95 -5.95
N ASP A 239 -9.14 -9.24 -5.20
CA ASP A 239 -9.03 -9.63 -3.79
C ASP A 239 -8.73 -11.12 -3.63
N GLY A 240 -8.92 -11.97 -4.65
CA GLY A 240 -8.49 -13.37 -4.64
C GLY A 240 -9.40 -14.29 -3.84
N ILE A 241 -10.66 -13.90 -3.69
CA ILE A 241 -11.72 -14.64 -2.97
C ILE A 241 -12.94 -14.96 -3.85
N PRO A 242 -12.79 -15.26 -5.16
CA PRO A 242 -13.96 -15.60 -5.95
C PRO A 242 -14.57 -16.93 -5.53
N THR A 243 -15.88 -17.03 -5.67
CA THR A 243 -16.55 -18.33 -5.61
C THR A 243 -16.24 -19.14 -6.87
N SER A 244 -16.37 -20.47 -6.81
CA SER A 244 -16.22 -21.32 -8.01
C SER A 244 -17.22 -20.91 -9.11
N ALA A 245 -18.40 -20.39 -8.76
CA ALA A 245 -19.36 -19.86 -9.72
C ALA A 245 -18.85 -18.58 -10.41
N ASP A 246 -18.16 -17.70 -9.69
CA ASP A 246 -17.54 -16.51 -10.26
C ASP A 246 -16.39 -16.87 -11.19
N CYS A 247 -15.53 -17.80 -10.75
CA CYS A 247 -14.46 -18.34 -11.59
C CYS A 247 -14.99 -18.95 -12.90
N ALA A 248 -16.06 -19.76 -12.82
CA ALA A 248 -16.69 -20.34 -14.00
C ALA A 248 -17.25 -19.29 -14.98
N LYS A 249 -17.85 -18.21 -14.46
CA LYS A 249 -18.34 -17.09 -15.29
C LYS A 249 -17.18 -16.39 -16.01
N ILE A 250 -16.07 -16.15 -15.30
CA ILE A 250 -14.91 -15.44 -15.83
C ILE A 250 -14.12 -16.29 -16.82
N ILE A 251 -13.92 -17.58 -16.57
CA ILE A 251 -13.27 -18.50 -17.51
C ILE A 251 -13.90 -18.39 -18.90
N ARG A 252 -15.23 -18.39 -18.98
CA ARG A 252 -15.94 -18.28 -20.28
C ARG A 252 -15.61 -16.97 -20.99
N LYS A 253 -15.48 -15.86 -20.24
CA LYS A 253 -15.15 -14.55 -20.79
C LYS A 253 -13.70 -14.48 -21.24
N VAL A 254 -12.75 -14.91 -20.40
CA VAL A 254 -11.31 -14.95 -20.69
C VAL A 254 -11.03 -15.83 -21.91
N ILE A 255 -11.61 -17.04 -21.94
CA ILE A 255 -11.49 -17.93 -23.10
C ILE A 255 -12.08 -17.28 -24.35
N ARG A 256 -13.25 -16.62 -24.28
CA ARG A 256 -13.87 -16.01 -25.45
C ARG A 256 -12.98 -14.92 -26.05
N THR A 257 -12.53 -13.97 -25.24
CA THR A 257 -11.65 -12.86 -25.65
C THR A 257 -10.38 -13.37 -26.33
N HIS A 258 -9.85 -14.51 -25.87
CA HIS A 258 -8.62 -15.08 -26.42
C HIS A 258 -8.86 -16.04 -27.61
N SER A 259 -10.00 -16.72 -27.64
CA SER A 259 -10.36 -17.62 -28.73
C SER A 259 -10.58 -16.88 -30.06
N GLU A 260 -10.89 -15.58 -30.00
CA GLU A 260 -11.00 -14.71 -31.17
C GLU A 260 -9.62 -14.37 -31.78
N SER A 261 -8.54 -14.43 -31.01
CA SER A 261 -7.16 -14.20 -31.51
C SER A 261 -6.45 -15.50 -31.95
N ILE A 262 -6.90 -16.66 -31.47
CA ILE A 262 -6.30 -17.96 -31.79
C ILE A 262 -6.96 -18.60 -33.01
N SER A 263 -6.14 -19.05 -33.98
CA SER A 263 -6.60 -19.69 -35.22
C SER A 263 -7.55 -20.89 -34.98
N LYS A 264 -8.53 -21.08 -35.87
CA LYS A 264 -9.56 -22.14 -35.81
C LYS A 264 -9.00 -23.57 -35.64
N GLN A 265 -7.73 -23.82 -35.97
CA GLN A 265 -7.09 -25.13 -35.79
C GLN A 265 -6.75 -25.45 -34.32
N GLN A 266 -6.29 -24.48 -33.53
CA GLN A 266 -6.00 -24.71 -32.10
C GLN A 266 -7.28 -24.87 -31.26
N GLN A 267 -8.40 -24.27 -31.69
CA GLN A 267 -9.71 -24.46 -31.05
C GLN A 267 -10.22 -25.91 -31.11
N GLN A 268 -9.89 -26.67 -32.17
CA GLN A 268 -10.31 -28.09 -32.27
C GLN A 268 -9.49 -29.00 -31.34
N GLN A 269 -8.20 -28.71 -31.15
CA GLN A 269 -7.34 -29.46 -30.21
C GLN A 269 -7.80 -29.26 -28.76
N HIS A 270 -8.03 -28.01 -28.35
CA HIS A 270 -8.50 -27.68 -26.99
C HIS A 270 -9.89 -28.24 -26.65
N ARG A 271 -10.77 -28.41 -27.64
CA ARG A 271 -12.09 -29.02 -27.41
C ARG A 271 -12.01 -30.50 -27.09
N ARG A 272 -10.99 -31.22 -27.56
CA ARG A 272 -10.78 -32.65 -27.24
C ARG A 272 -10.24 -32.81 -25.81
N ASP A 273 -9.24 -32.03 -25.42
CA ASP A 273 -8.61 -32.15 -24.10
C ASP A 273 -9.53 -31.71 -22.94
N ASN A 274 -10.41 -30.73 -23.19
CA ASN A 274 -11.33 -30.23 -22.16
C ASN A 274 -12.50 -31.19 -21.85
N ASN A 275 -12.89 -32.07 -22.78
CA ASN A 275 -13.97 -33.03 -22.55
C ASN A 275 -13.52 -34.22 -21.69
N GLU A 276 -12.22 -34.52 -21.62
CA GLU A 276 -11.69 -35.66 -20.85
C GLU A 276 -11.35 -35.31 -19.39
N LYS A 277 -11.16 -34.02 -19.07
CA LYS A 277 -10.81 -33.53 -17.71
C LYS A 277 -11.96 -32.87 -16.94
N ALA A 278 -13.19 -32.90 -17.45
CA ALA A 278 -14.38 -32.35 -16.77
C ALA A 278 -14.87 -33.19 -15.56
N LYS A 279 -13.95 -33.80 -14.80
CA LYS A 279 -14.22 -34.33 -13.46
C LYS A 279 -14.00 -33.22 -12.46
N GLN A 280 -15.09 -32.56 -12.06
CA GLN A 280 -15.32 -31.85 -10.78
C GLN A 280 -14.07 -31.21 -10.11
N GLY A 281 -13.25 -30.48 -10.88
CA GLY A 281 -12.16 -29.67 -10.34
C GLY A 281 -12.69 -28.31 -9.92
N ASP A 282 -12.01 -27.65 -8.98
CA ASP A 282 -12.33 -26.28 -8.60
C ASP A 282 -12.14 -25.36 -9.81
N GLU A 283 -13.23 -24.74 -10.28
CA GLU A 283 -13.21 -23.80 -11.40
C GLU A 283 -12.23 -22.64 -11.15
N CYS A 284 -11.92 -22.30 -9.89
CA CYS A 284 -10.92 -21.28 -9.60
C CYS A 284 -9.49 -21.75 -9.86
N GLU A 285 -9.15 -23.02 -9.55
CA GLU A 285 -7.86 -23.60 -9.94
C GLU A 285 -7.71 -23.63 -11.47
N LYS A 286 -8.79 -23.96 -12.18
CA LYS A 286 -8.82 -23.93 -13.64
C LYS A 286 -8.60 -22.53 -14.18
N LEU A 287 -9.23 -21.50 -13.59
CA LEU A 287 -9.02 -20.10 -13.97
C LEU A 287 -7.58 -19.68 -13.71
N ALA A 288 -7.05 -19.95 -12.52
CA ALA A 288 -5.68 -19.61 -12.13
C ALA A 288 -4.64 -20.29 -13.05
N SER A 289 -4.85 -21.55 -13.42
CA SER A 289 -3.99 -22.27 -14.37
C SER A 289 -4.07 -21.68 -15.79
N THR A 290 -5.26 -21.29 -16.23
CA THR A 290 -5.48 -20.64 -17.53
C THR A 290 -4.74 -19.30 -17.60
N ILE A 291 -4.83 -18.50 -16.53
CA ILE A 291 -4.11 -17.22 -16.40
C ILE A 291 -2.60 -17.43 -16.44
N LYS A 292 -2.07 -18.37 -15.65
CA LYS A 292 -0.64 -18.69 -15.66
C LYS A 292 -0.13 -19.10 -17.03
N GLU A 293 -0.94 -19.85 -17.78
CA GLU A 293 -0.59 -20.24 -19.14
C GLU A 293 -0.62 -19.06 -20.10
N GLN A 294 -1.60 -18.15 -19.95
CA GLN A 294 -1.66 -16.90 -20.71
C GLN A 294 -0.45 -16.00 -20.44
N ASP A 295 -0.07 -15.81 -19.19
CA ASP A 295 1.11 -15.01 -18.83
C ASP A 295 2.38 -15.61 -19.45
N LYS A 296 2.52 -16.94 -19.43
CA LYS A 296 3.63 -17.64 -20.12
C LYS A 296 3.59 -17.43 -21.63
N GLN A 297 2.42 -17.53 -22.27
CA GLN A 297 2.28 -17.36 -23.71
C GLN A 297 2.54 -15.91 -24.14
N ALA A 298 2.03 -14.93 -23.39
CA ALA A 298 2.33 -13.52 -23.57
C ALA A 298 3.84 -13.25 -23.47
N ASN A 299 4.51 -13.89 -22.52
CA ASN A 299 5.97 -13.79 -22.38
C ASN A 299 6.74 -14.53 -23.49
N ASN A 300 6.20 -15.60 -24.06
CA ASN A 300 6.84 -16.39 -25.12
C ASN A 300 6.60 -15.85 -26.54
N HIS A 301 5.56 -15.04 -26.75
CA HIS A 301 5.22 -14.43 -28.05
C HIS A 301 5.69 -12.98 -28.20
N LEU A 302 6.46 -12.46 -27.24
CA LEU A 302 7.24 -11.24 -27.46
C LEU A 302 8.28 -11.52 -28.55
N PRO A 303 8.13 -10.95 -29.75
CA PRO A 303 9.19 -10.99 -30.73
C PRO A 303 10.40 -10.26 -30.13
N THR A 304 11.61 -10.61 -30.53
CA THR A 304 12.83 -9.81 -30.30
C THR A 304 12.80 -8.44 -31.01
N SER A 305 11.61 -7.97 -31.37
CA SER A 305 11.32 -6.64 -31.88
C SER A 305 11.16 -5.68 -30.72
N ALA A 306 11.95 -4.62 -30.72
CA ALA A 306 11.68 -3.42 -29.95
C ALA A 306 10.21 -2.98 -30.16
N HIS A 307 9.57 -2.56 -29.07
CA HIS A 307 8.22 -1.96 -28.98
C HIS A 307 7.07 -2.95 -28.73
N GLY A 308 6.79 -3.17 -27.44
CA GLY A 308 5.62 -3.86 -26.92
C GLY A 308 5.70 -3.97 -25.39
N THR A 309 5.41 -2.88 -24.67
CA THR A 309 5.60 -2.76 -23.22
C THR A 309 4.40 -3.26 -22.42
N ASN A 310 4.37 -4.56 -22.14
CA ASN A 310 3.71 -5.05 -20.93
C ASN A 310 4.64 -4.71 -19.74
N TYR A 311 4.29 -3.69 -18.96
CA TYR A 311 5.03 -3.29 -17.77
C TYR A 311 4.84 -4.33 -16.65
N THR A 312 5.56 -5.45 -16.72
CA THR A 312 5.92 -6.17 -15.49
C THR A 312 6.67 -5.20 -14.58
N ALA A 313 6.52 -5.31 -13.26
CA ALA A 313 7.14 -4.46 -12.24
C ALA A 313 8.70 -4.55 -12.18
N HIS A 314 9.36 -4.70 -13.33
CA HIS A 314 10.78 -4.95 -13.49
C HIS A 314 11.35 -3.93 -14.48
N ASP A 315 12.34 -3.16 -14.02
CA ASP A 315 13.24 -2.27 -14.78
C ASP A 315 13.00 -0.76 -14.66
N VAL A 316 12.69 -0.28 -13.45
CA VAL A 316 12.80 1.14 -13.13
C VAL A 316 14.28 1.57 -13.19
N LYS A 317 14.62 2.40 -14.19
CA LYS A 317 15.98 2.95 -14.39
C LYS A 317 16.18 4.35 -13.81
N ILE A 318 15.09 5.04 -13.48
CA ILE A 318 15.11 6.42 -13.02
C ILE A 318 14.10 6.56 -11.90
N VAL A 319 14.47 7.31 -10.88
CA VAL A 319 13.59 7.73 -9.80
C VAL A 319 13.77 9.21 -9.55
N TYR A 320 12.81 9.84 -8.89
CA TYR A 320 12.92 11.20 -8.42
C TYR A 320 13.26 11.23 -6.94
N HIS A 321 14.00 12.25 -6.52
CA HIS A 321 14.25 12.54 -5.11
C HIS A 321 13.87 14.00 -4.82
N ALA A 322 13.26 14.24 -3.67
CA ALA A 322 12.75 15.55 -3.27
C ALA A 322 13.52 16.05 -2.06
N ASP A 323 14.08 17.27 -2.14
CA ASP A 323 14.86 17.84 -1.05
C ASP A 323 14.73 19.39 -0.99
N PHE A 324 15.10 19.96 0.15
CA PHE A 324 15.28 21.41 0.32
C PHE A 324 16.69 21.87 -0.06
N LEU A 325 17.69 20.98 -0.06
CA LEU A 325 19.06 21.30 -0.44
C LEU A 325 19.11 21.75 -1.91
N TRP A 326 19.82 22.85 -2.18
CA TRP A 326 20.11 23.28 -3.55
C TRP A 326 21.30 22.48 -4.13
N PRO A 327 21.43 22.42 -5.46
CA PRO A 327 22.42 21.56 -6.14
C PRO A 327 23.84 21.72 -5.62
N GLU A 328 24.29 22.95 -5.35
CA GLU A 328 25.64 23.21 -4.84
C GLU A 328 25.84 22.66 -3.41
N GLU A 329 24.79 22.68 -2.58
CA GLU A 329 24.83 22.10 -1.23
C GLU A 329 24.88 20.57 -1.28
N ALA A 330 24.04 19.97 -2.12
CA ALA A 330 24.02 18.52 -2.34
C ALA A 330 25.35 18.03 -2.93
N LYS A 331 25.90 18.75 -3.91
CA LYS A 331 27.21 18.50 -4.50
C LYS A 331 28.32 18.58 -3.44
N LYS A 332 28.34 19.63 -2.63
CA LYS A 332 29.33 19.79 -1.54
C LYS A 332 29.27 18.66 -0.52
N GLN A 333 28.07 18.12 -0.27
CA GLN A 333 27.86 16.94 0.57
C GLN A 333 28.33 15.64 -0.07
N GLY A 334 28.52 15.61 -1.39
CA GLY A 334 28.76 14.39 -2.16
C GLY A 334 27.49 13.63 -2.56
N GLY A 335 26.32 14.23 -2.33
CA GLY A 335 25.00 13.68 -2.60
C GLY A 335 24.04 13.88 -1.42
N PHE A 336 23.10 12.96 -1.25
CA PHE A 336 22.11 12.92 -0.19
C PHE A 336 22.42 11.78 0.77
N ILE A 337 22.36 12.06 2.07
CA ILE A 337 22.60 11.09 3.15
C ILE A 337 21.34 10.96 4.02
N PRO A 338 21.02 9.75 4.53
CA PRO A 338 19.94 9.57 5.49
C PRO A 338 20.16 10.36 6.80
N ALA A 339 19.11 10.44 7.62
CA ALA A 339 19.15 11.18 8.89
C ALA A 339 20.08 10.53 9.95
N SER A 340 20.28 9.21 9.91
CA SER A 340 21.15 8.51 10.85
C SER A 340 22.60 9.01 10.74
N LYS A 341 23.11 9.56 11.84
CA LYS A 341 24.54 9.82 12.07
C LYS A 341 25.12 8.89 13.14
N THR A 342 24.24 8.15 13.82
CA THR A 342 24.61 7.36 14.98
C THR A 342 25.51 6.22 14.53
N PRO A 343 26.73 6.07 15.06
CA PRO A 343 27.42 4.80 14.98
C PRO A 343 26.50 3.74 15.58
N PRO A 344 26.49 2.51 15.04
CA PRO A 344 25.63 1.44 15.53
C PRO A 344 25.74 1.35 17.05
N SER A 345 24.60 1.25 17.76
CA SER A 345 24.64 0.72 19.12
C SER A 345 25.40 -0.60 19.07
N ALA A 346 26.26 -0.87 20.06
CA ALA A 346 27.31 -1.91 20.01
C ALA A 346 26.79 -3.36 19.85
N THR A 347 25.48 -3.57 19.77
CA THR A 347 24.84 -4.87 19.55
C THR A 347 24.31 -4.96 18.11
N PRO A 348 24.92 -5.79 17.24
CA PRO A 348 24.50 -5.98 15.84
C PRO A 348 23.02 -6.34 15.64
N ASP A 349 22.39 -6.91 16.68
CA ASP A 349 21.03 -7.45 16.64
C ASP A 349 19.96 -6.50 17.21
N ALA A 350 20.31 -5.26 17.58
CA ALA A 350 19.30 -4.29 18.02
C ALA A 350 18.35 -3.95 16.87
N GLU A 351 17.05 -3.98 17.15
CA GLU A 351 16.04 -3.50 16.20
C GLU A 351 16.31 -2.02 15.90
N ILE A 352 16.41 -1.70 14.61
CA ILE A 352 16.69 -0.34 14.16
C ILE A 352 15.46 0.27 13.53
N GLU A 353 15.32 1.58 13.70
CA GLU A 353 14.38 2.35 12.91
C GLU A 353 14.95 2.51 11.49
N ILE A 354 14.63 1.56 10.61
CA ILE A 354 15.15 1.45 9.23
C ILE A 354 14.99 2.75 8.44
N THR A 355 13.94 3.55 8.71
CA THR A 355 13.69 4.86 8.08
C THR A 355 14.88 5.80 8.21
N ASN A 356 15.69 5.68 9.27
CA ASN A 356 16.89 6.49 9.48
C ASN A 356 18.04 6.14 8.52
N PHE A 357 17.95 5.02 7.79
CA PHE A 357 18.92 4.57 6.79
C PHE A 357 18.39 4.65 5.36
N LEU A 358 17.16 5.12 5.16
CA LEU A 358 16.51 5.23 3.85
C LEU A 358 16.41 6.69 3.42
N ILE A 359 16.60 6.92 2.11
CA ILE A 359 16.22 8.17 1.44
C ILE A 359 15.01 7.91 0.56
N PRO A 360 13.85 8.53 0.82
CA PRO A 360 12.67 8.37 -0.02
C PRO A 360 12.94 8.79 -1.46
N THR A 361 12.49 7.94 -2.41
CA THR A 361 12.48 8.24 -3.84
C THR A 361 11.09 7.99 -4.42
N TYR A 362 10.80 8.57 -5.57
CA TYR A 362 9.46 8.60 -6.17
C TYR A 362 9.50 8.17 -7.63
N LEU A 363 8.46 7.50 -8.10
CA LEU A 363 8.35 7.07 -9.50
C LEU A 363 7.71 8.13 -10.40
N SER A 364 6.99 9.10 -9.82
CA SER A 364 6.39 10.22 -10.54
C SER A 364 6.94 11.56 -10.05
N PHE A 365 7.05 12.51 -10.97
CA PHE A 365 7.58 13.83 -10.67
C PHE A 365 6.66 14.59 -9.71
N GLY A 366 5.34 14.53 -9.90
CA GLY A 366 4.39 15.27 -9.06
C GLY A 366 4.45 14.88 -7.58
N ALA A 367 4.61 13.58 -7.28
CA ALA A 367 4.78 13.13 -5.90
C ALA A 367 6.07 13.69 -5.28
N ALA A 368 7.19 13.67 -6.03
CA ALA A 368 8.44 14.29 -5.60
C ALA A 368 8.30 15.82 -5.46
N ALA A 369 7.60 16.48 -6.36
CA ALA A 369 7.40 17.93 -6.36
C ALA A 369 6.56 18.40 -5.18
N GLY A 370 5.45 17.71 -4.88
CA GLY A 370 4.64 17.96 -3.68
C GLY A 370 5.48 17.79 -2.41
N GLN A 371 6.30 16.74 -2.38
CA GLN A 371 7.21 16.52 -1.26
C GLN A 371 8.29 17.62 -1.15
N ALA A 372 8.89 18.06 -2.25
CA ALA A 372 9.91 19.10 -2.26
C ALA A 372 9.35 20.43 -1.75
N ALA A 373 8.14 20.80 -2.18
CA ALA A 373 7.41 21.98 -1.69
C ALA A 373 7.18 21.88 -0.17
N ARG A 374 6.70 20.73 0.32
CA ARG A 374 6.45 20.50 1.75
C ARG A 374 7.71 20.50 2.61
N ILE A 375 8.79 19.84 2.17
CA ILE A 375 10.05 19.82 2.91
C ILE A 375 10.61 21.24 2.99
N SER A 376 10.63 21.97 1.86
CA SER A 376 11.18 23.32 1.83
C SER A 376 10.34 24.33 2.63
N SER A 377 9.01 24.23 2.63
CA SER A 377 8.15 25.08 3.48
C SER A 377 8.45 24.91 4.96
N ASN A 378 8.86 23.71 5.37
CA ASN A 378 9.14 23.37 6.76
C ASN A 378 10.61 23.63 7.16
N LYS A 379 11.56 23.34 6.26
CA LYS A 379 13.00 23.37 6.56
C LYS A 379 13.69 24.65 6.11
N THR A 380 13.25 25.26 5.02
CA THR A 380 13.84 26.47 4.43
C THR A 380 12.76 27.44 3.99
N LYS A 381 11.95 27.90 4.95
CA LYS A 381 10.77 28.74 4.70
C LYS A 381 11.12 29.94 3.82
N GLY A 382 10.33 30.16 2.78
CA GLY A 382 10.54 31.23 1.79
C GLY A 382 11.48 30.86 0.64
N PHE A 383 12.04 29.65 0.62
CA PHE A 383 12.80 29.11 -0.50
C PHE A 383 12.07 27.92 -1.11
N ALA A 384 12.15 27.79 -2.44
CA ALA A 384 11.57 26.67 -3.16
C ALA A 384 12.44 25.40 -3.03
N GLY A 385 11.76 24.26 -2.95
CA GLY A 385 12.39 22.94 -2.97
C GLY A 385 12.85 22.54 -4.37
N VAL A 386 13.60 21.43 -4.42
CA VAL A 386 14.19 20.90 -5.66
C VAL A 386 13.82 19.43 -5.80
N VAL A 387 13.44 19.05 -7.02
CA VAL A 387 13.29 17.64 -7.42
C VAL A 387 14.50 17.25 -8.25
N TYR A 388 15.19 16.22 -7.81
CA TYR A 388 16.36 15.62 -8.45
C TYR A 388 15.95 14.40 -9.25
N VAL A 389 16.46 14.29 -10.47
CA VAL A 389 16.35 13.08 -11.29
C VAL A 389 17.55 12.20 -10.97
N VAL A 390 17.30 10.98 -10.53
CA VAL A 390 18.34 10.07 -10.02
C VAL A 390 18.33 8.80 -10.86
N HIS A 391 19.51 8.41 -11.36
CA HIS A 391 19.68 7.13 -12.03
C HIS A 391 19.56 6.00 -11.01
N ALA A 392 18.64 5.06 -11.26
CA ALA A 392 18.37 3.96 -10.36
C ALA A 392 19.49 2.92 -10.33
N THR A 393 19.88 2.51 -9.13
CA THR A 393 20.92 1.53 -8.86
C THR A 393 20.38 0.45 -7.92
N PRO A 394 21.08 -0.69 -7.74
CA PRO A 394 20.53 -1.78 -6.94
C PRO A 394 20.37 -1.44 -5.45
N ASN A 395 21.04 -0.41 -4.93
CA ASN A 395 20.76 0.08 -3.58
C ASN A 395 19.43 0.85 -3.45
N ILE A 396 18.71 1.11 -4.56
CA ILE A 396 17.36 1.66 -4.56
C ILE A 396 16.37 0.51 -4.67
N ILE A 397 15.52 0.39 -3.66
CA ILE A 397 14.45 -0.60 -3.61
C ILE A 397 13.19 0.02 -4.18
N SER A 398 12.46 -0.72 -5.01
CA SER A 398 11.15 -0.32 -5.50
C SER A 398 10.15 -1.45 -5.28
N SER A 399 9.00 -1.12 -4.70
CA SER A 399 7.89 -2.06 -4.49
C SER A 399 6.57 -1.34 -4.74
N GLY A 400 5.88 -1.73 -5.81
CA GLY A 400 4.71 -1.01 -6.28
C GLY A 400 5.06 0.43 -6.65
N ASN A 401 4.33 1.38 -6.07
CA ASN A 401 4.52 2.82 -6.25
C ASN A 401 5.58 3.44 -5.30
N ARG A 402 6.12 2.66 -4.36
CA ARG A 402 7.06 3.14 -3.35
C ARG A 402 8.50 2.83 -3.76
N SER A 403 9.41 3.75 -3.46
CA SER A 403 10.84 3.49 -3.59
C SER A 403 11.67 4.23 -2.55
N ALA A 404 12.83 3.66 -2.21
CA ALA A 404 13.79 4.32 -1.34
C ALA A 404 15.21 3.86 -1.66
N ALA A 405 16.17 4.78 -1.54
CA ALA A 405 17.59 4.47 -1.61
C ALA A 405 18.13 4.10 -0.22
N VAL A 406 18.72 2.93 -0.10
CA VAL A 406 19.37 2.47 1.14
C VAL A 406 20.75 3.11 1.25
N GLY A 407 21.02 3.71 2.40
CA GLY A 407 22.31 4.30 2.77
C GLY A 407 22.64 5.65 2.15
N GLY A 408 21.95 6.06 1.09
CA GLY A 408 22.14 7.37 0.47
C GLY A 408 22.04 7.37 -1.06
N ILE A 409 22.17 8.56 -1.64
CA ILE A 409 22.23 8.79 -3.09
C ILE A 409 23.48 9.61 -3.38
N ARG A 410 24.42 9.11 -4.17
CA ARG A 410 25.62 9.87 -4.55
C ARG A 410 25.30 10.98 -5.54
N TRP A 411 26.04 12.08 -5.46
CA TRP A 411 25.93 13.17 -6.42
C TRP A 411 26.15 12.70 -7.88
N SER A 412 27.05 11.75 -8.10
CA SER A 412 27.30 11.18 -9.43
C SER A 412 26.13 10.37 -10.00
N GLN A 413 25.16 9.96 -9.18
CA GLN A 413 23.91 9.32 -9.63
C GLN A 413 22.85 10.33 -10.08
N VAL A 414 22.96 11.58 -9.65
CA VAL A 414 22.01 12.65 -10.00
C VAL A 414 22.24 13.02 -11.45
N MET A 415 21.19 12.93 -12.27
CA MET A 415 21.23 13.22 -13.71
C MET A 415 20.96 14.70 -13.99
N GLY A 416 20.11 15.31 -13.17
CA GLY A 416 19.69 16.70 -13.27
C GLY A 416 18.69 17.06 -12.20
N TRP A 417 18.18 18.28 -12.23
CA TRP A 417 17.23 18.77 -11.25
C TRP A 417 16.30 19.84 -11.82
N MET A 418 15.16 20.03 -11.15
CA MET A 418 14.19 21.06 -11.43
C MET A 418 13.74 21.68 -10.10
N GLN A 419 13.70 23.01 -10.03
CA GLN A 419 13.15 23.70 -8.87
C GLN A 419 11.61 23.66 -8.95
N VAL A 420 10.93 23.57 -7.81
CA VAL A 420 9.47 23.43 -7.76
C VAL A 420 8.84 24.59 -7.00
N PRO A 421 7.69 25.15 -7.44
CA PRO A 421 7.05 26.27 -6.74
C PRO A 421 6.78 25.94 -5.28
N GLN A 422 6.95 26.92 -4.38
CA GLN A 422 6.81 26.72 -2.93
C GLN A 422 5.43 26.19 -2.49
N GLN A 423 4.41 26.50 -3.28
CA GLN A 423 3.02 26.11 -3.03
C GLN A 423 2.54 25.05 -4.01
N TYR A 424 3.46 24.32 -4.64
CA TYR A 424 3.07 23.25 -5.54
C TYR A 424 2.28 22.20 -4.77
N SER A 425 1.07 21.94 -5.24
CA SER A 425 0.26 20.79 -4.86
C SER A 425 -0.02 20.00 -6.13
N PRO A 426 0.12 18.66 -6.12
CA PRO A 426 -0.43 17.83 -7.17
C PRO A 426 -1.91 18.19 -7.38
N PRO A 427 -2.39 18.25 -8.63
CA PRO A 427 -3.76 18.64 -8.91
C PRO A 427 -4.71 17.52 -8.44
N GLU A 428 -5.83 17.89 -7.83
CA GLU A 428 -6.81 16.93 -7.27
C GLU A 428 -7.39 16.05 -8.37
N TYR A 429 -7.34 14.74 -8.16
CA TYR A 429 -7.83 13.77 -9.14
C TYR A 429 -9.27 14.07 -9.59
N ASN A 430 -9.45 14.27 -10.89
CA ASN A 430 -10.77 14.42 -11.51
C ASN A 430 -11.06 13.21 -12.42
N ALA A 431 -12.29 12.68 -12.34
CA ALA A 431 -12.76 11.58 -13.20
C ALA A 431 -12.63 11.88 -14.70
N THR A 432 -12.67 13.16 -15.11
CA THR A 432 -12.45 13.58 -16.51
C THR A 432 -11.04 13.25 -17.02
N TRP A 433 -10.05 13.14 -16.12
CA TRP A 433 -8.67 12.77 -16.47
C TRP A 433 -8.48 11.29 -16.74
N ASN A 434 -9.48 10.46 -16.49
CA ASN A 434 -9.41 9.03 -16.83
C ASN A 434 -9.45 8.77 -18.32
N ASN A 435 -9.85 9.75 -19.14
CA ASN A 435 -9.79 9.61 -20.58
C ASN A 435 -8.32 9.64 -21.05
N SER A 436 -7.82 8.49 -21.52
CA SER A 436 -6.46 8.35 -22.04
C SER A 436 -6.14 9.34 -23.17
N SER A 437 -7.12 9.68 -24.02
CA SER A 437 -6.95 10.69 -25.07
C SER A 437 -6.73 12.10 -24.50
N SER A 438 -7.43 12.47 -23.42
CA SER A 438 -7.23 13.76 -22.77
C SER A 438 -5.85 13.85 -22.09
N ARG A 439 -5.40 12.77 -21.44
CA ARG A 439 -4.04 12.71 -20.86
C ARG A 439 -2.97 12.86 -21.93
N ARG A 440 -3.11 12.11 -23.03
CA ARG A 440 -2.20 12.18 -24.17
C ARG A 440 -2.11 13.61 -24.71
N GLN A 441 -3.25 14.27 -24.90
CA GLN A 441 -3.27 15.66 -25.37
C GLN A 441 -2.51 16.60 -24.42
N HIS A 442 -2.75 16.51 -23.10
CA HIS A 442 -2.02 17.32 -22.12
C HIS A 442 -0.52 17.07 -22.18
N PHE A 443 -0.08 15.81 -22.33
CA PHE A 443 1.33 15.50 -22.49
C PHE A 443 1.90 16.04 -23.79
N GLU A 444 1.20 15.89 -24.92
CA GLU A 444 1.64 16.42 -26.22
C GLU A 444 1.80 17.94 -26.20
N GLU A 445 0.85 18.66 -25.59
CA GLU A 445 0.92 20.11 -25.41
C GLU A 445 2.09 20.52 -24.53
N ALA A 446 2.27 19.83 -23.40
CA ALA A 446 3.38 20.06 -22.48
C ALA A 446 4.75 19.85 -23.17
N PHE A 447 4.95 18.73 -23.86
CA PHE A 447 6.21 18.42 -24.56
C PHE A 447 6.52 19.34 -25.75
N LYS A 448 5.51 20.02 -26.31
CA LYS A 448 5.70 21.03 -27.37
C LYS A 448 6.17 22.38 -26.84
N GLU A 449 5.74 22.78 -25.63
CA GLU A 449 5.95 24.14 -25.14
C GLU A 449 7.35 24.37 -24.53
N ASN A 450 7.94 23.40 -23.83
CA ASN A 450 9.25 23.61 -23.20
C ASN A 450 10.00 22.31 -22.92
N LYS A 451 11.22 22.18 -23.46
CA LYS A 451 12.10 21.03 -23.21
C LYS A 451 13.19 21.30 -22.17
N ASP A 452 13.42 22.56 -21.81
CA ASP A 452 14.54 22.97 -20.96
C ASP A 452 14.08 23.21 -19.51
N LEU A 453 13.35 22.24 -18.95
CA LEU A 453 12.82 22.32 -17.58
C LEU A 453 13.83 21.86 -16.52
N PHE A 454 14.72 20.94 -16.89
CA PHE A 454 15.72 20.39 -16.00
C PHE A 454 17.10 20.92 -16.35
N GLN A 455 17.88 21.25 -15.33
CA GLN A 455 19.30 21.51 -15.50
C GLN A 455 20.07 20.20 -15.39
N GLN A 456 20.94 19.95 -16.37
CA GLN A 456 21.80 18.76 -16.38
C GLN A 456 22.88 18.83 -15.29
N ASN A 457 23.07 17.72 -14.58
CA ASN A 457 24.24 17.53 -13.73
C ASN A 457 25.47 17.13 -14.58
N LYS A 458 26.45 18.03 -14.70
CA LYS A 458 27.70 17.76 -15.42
C LYS A 458 28.57 16.67 -14.76
N ASP A 459 28.32 16.37 -13.49
CA ASP A 459 29.07 15.34 -12.74
C ASP A 459 28.39 13.95 -12.81
N TYR A 460 27.28 13.82 -13.55
CA TYR A 460 26.59 12.53 -13.73
C TYR A 460 27.50 11.51 -14.42
N ALA A 461 27.74 10.38 -13.76
CA ALA A 461 28.62 9.33 -14.28
C ALA A 461 27.85 8.36 -15.20
N VAL A 462 27.39 8.85 -16.36
CA VAL A 462 26.54 8.09 -17.30
C VAL A 462 27.04 6.67 -17.59
N ASN A 463 28.34 6.53 -17.87
CA ASN A 463 28.93 5.23 -18.22
C ASN A 463 28.95 4.24 -17.05
N LYS A 464 28.95 4.75 -15.81
CA LYS A 464 28.89 3.93 -14.60
C LYS A 464 27.47 3.40 -14.37
N PHE A 465 26.47 4.26 -14.51
CA PHE A 465 25.12 3.95 -14.04
C PHE A 465 24.18 3.37 -15.09
N LYS A 466 24.41 3.63 -16.39
CA LYS A 466 23.49 3.24 -17.50
C LYS A 466 23.00 1.78 -17.49
N GLN A 467 23.79 0.88 -16.94
CA GLN A 467 23.52 -0.57 -16.89
C GLN A 467 22.66 -1.01 -15.69
N TYR A 468 22.46 -0.13 -14.71
CA TYR A 468 21.78 -0.45 -13.47
C TYR A 468 20.31 -0.03 -13.48
N LYS A 469 19.57 -0.64 -12.54
CA LYS A 469 18.14 -0.47 -12.26
C LYS A 469 17.88 -0.66 -10.77
N THR A 470 16.66 -0.37 -10.32
CA THR A 470 16.22 -0.65 -8.94
C THR A 470 16.18 -2.14 -8.63
N THR A 471 16.29 -2.48 -7.34
CA THR A 471 15.97 -3.81 -6.81
C THR A 471 14.48 -3.92 -6.51
N THR A 472 13.79 -4.84 -7.17
CA THR A 472 12.31 -5.01 -7.05
C THR A 472 11.90 -6.16 -6.14
N ILE A 473 12.82 -7.08 -5.85
CA ILE A 473 12.60 -8.22 -4.97
C ILE A 473 13.65 -8.17 -3.89
N VAL A 474 13.22 -7.83 -2.67
CA VAL A 474 14.06 -7.96 -1.49
C VAL A 474 13.75 -9.30 -0.85
N GLN A 475 14.68 -10.24 -0.96
CA GLN A 475 14.50 -11.59 -0.40
C GLN A 475 14.83 -11.67 1.09
N GLN A 476 15.45 -10.63 1.64
CA GLN A 476 16.00 -10.57 3.00
C GLN A 476 15.10 -9.72 3.91
N ASN A 477 15.03 -10.11 5.18
CA ASN A 477 14.57 -9.21 6.22
C ASN A 477 15.51 -8.00 6.28
N MET A 478 15.02 -6.80 6.57
CA MET A 478 15.84 -5.59 6.79
C MET A 478 15.58 -4.97 8.17
N SER A 479 15.21 -5.77 9.17
CA SER A 479 14.85 -5.27 10.51
C SER A 479 16.06 -4.91 11.38
N THR A 480 17.23 -5.48 11.08
CA THR A 480 18.46 -5.21 11.83
C THR A 480 19.45 -4.40 10.98
N LEU A 481 20.42 -3.78 11.65
CA LEU A 481 21.52 -3.13 10.93
C LEU A 481 22.33 -4.15 10.11
N HIS A 482 22.57 -5.32 10.68
CA HIS A 482 23.29 -6.39 9.99
C HIS A 482 22.61 -6.79 8.69
N ASP A 483 21.29 -6.89 8.69
CA ASP A 483 20.51 -7.17 7.49
C ASP A 483 20.64 -6.07 6.42
N LEU A 484 20.61 -4.80 6.82
CA LEU A 484 20.84 -3.68 5.90
C LEU A 484 22.26 -3.70 5.32
N GLU A 485 23.25 -4.05 6.13
CA GLU A 485 24.63 -4.22 5.68
C GLU A 485 24.75 -5.38 4.69
N LEU A 486 24.08 -6.52 4.95
CA LEU A 486 24.02 -7.64 4.01
C LEU A 486 23.39 -7.24 2.68
N PHE A 487 22.27 -6.51 2.73
CA PHE A 487 21.64 -5.97 1.54
C PHE A 487 22.60 -5.06 0.76
N MET A 488 23.28 -4.13 1.44
CA MET A 488 24.22 -3.20 0.82
C MET A 488 25.52 -3.88 0.34
N ASN A 489 25.97 -4.93 1.01
CA ASN A 489 27.11 -5.74 0.55
C ASN A 489 26.78 -6.43 -0.78
N GLN A 490 25.53 -6.83 -0.99
CA GLN A 490 25.07 -7.44 -2.23
C GLN A 490 24.75 -6.41 -3.32
N ASN A 491 24.14 -5.27 -2.96
CA ASN A 491 23.52 -4.35 -3.92
C ASN A 491 24.22 -2.97 -4.00
N GLY A 492 25.11 -2.66 -3.08
CA GLY A 492 25.76 -1.35 -2.94
C GLY A 492 27.03 -1.17 -3.77
N GLN A 493 27.54 -2.21 -4.44
CA GLN A 493 28.78 -2.11 -5.23
C GLN A 493 28.69 -1.03 -6.33
N ALA A 494 27.53 -0.94 -7.00
CA ALA A 494 27.26 0.04 -8.04
C ALA A 494 27.47 1.48 -7.55
N VAL A 495 27.26 1.73 -6.26
CA VAL A 495 27.36 3.03 -5.62
C VAL A 495 28.57 3.11 -4.68
N ASP A 496 29.64 2.36 -4.96
CA ASP A 496 30.89 2.37 -4.19
C ASP A 496 30.71 2.14 -2.68
N TRP A 497 29.75 1.29 -2.30
CA TRP A 497 29.56 0.88 -0.91
C TRP A 497 30.88 0.36 -0.29
N LYS A 498 31.17 0.80 0.94
CA LYS A 498 32.43 0.50 1.66
C LYS A 498 32.26 -0.42 2.87
N GLY A 499 31.06 -0.98 3.06
CA GLY A 499 30.77 -1.89 4.17
C GLY A 499 30.20 -1.20 5.41
N THR A 500 30.03 0.12 5.43
CA THR A 500 29.49 0.84 6.60
C THR A 500 28.57 1.98 6.19
N PHE A 501 27.53 2.23 7.00
CA PHE A 501 26.61 3.34 6.82
C PHE A 501 27.15 4.66 7.42
N PRO A 502 26.77 5.83 6.87
CA PRO A 502 26.04 6.01 5.61
C PRO A 502 26.88 5.65 4.38
N LEU A 503 26.27 5.59 3.19
CA LEU A 503 26.92 5.20 1.92
C LEU A 503 28.23 5.96 1.64
N PHE A 504 28.31 7.21 2.08
CA PHE A 504 29.52 8.01 2.08
C PHE A 504 29.50 9.01 3.23
N GLN A 505 30.68 9.40 3.70
CA GLN A 505 30.83 10.47 4.68
C GLN A 505 30.82 11.82 3.99
N ALA A 506 29.85 12.67 4.32
CA ALA A 506 29.82 14.04 3.84
C ALA A 506 30.91 14.87 4.55
N SER A 507 31.67 15.66 3.79
CA SER A 507 32.66 16.60 4.33
C SER A 507 32.01 17.66 5.24
N SER A 508 30.76 18.03 4.93
CA SER A 508 29.91 18.87 5.77
C SER A 508 28.44 18.63 5.45
N THR A 509 27.62 18.21 6.41
CA THR A 509 26.15 18.13 6.22
C THR A 509 25.55 19.52 6.35
N ALA A 510 24.85 20.00 5.31
CA ALA A 510 24.13 21.26 5.43
C ALA A 510 22.91 21.07 6.35
N GLN A 511 22.85 21.88 7.40
CA GLN A 511 21.67 21.94 8.28
C GLN A 511 20.66 22.93 7.70
N SER A 512 19.37 22.69 7.97
CA SER A 512 18.26 23.51 7.47
C SER A 512 18.45 25.01 7.73
N ASP A 513 18.87 25.36 8.94
CA ASP A 513 18.97 26.74 9.39
C ASP A 513 20.16 27.44 8.69
N LYS A 514 21.28 26.73 8.56
CA LYS A 514 22.46 27.20 7.82
C LYS A 514 22.18 27.32 6.32
N SER A 515 21.42 26.39 5.75
CA SER A 515 20.96 26.44 4.36
C SER A 515 20.09 27.67 4.13
N THR A 516 19.12 27.92 5.02
CA THR A 516 18.25 29.10 4.99
C THR A 516 19.04 30.40 5.05
N GLU A 517 19.98 30.50 6.00
CA GLU A 517 20.82 31.69 6.16
C GLU A 517 21.70 31.93 4.91
N ALA A 518 22.30 30.87 4.38
CA ALA A 518 23.16 30.96 3.21
C ALA A 518 22.37 31.34 1.95
N LYS A 519 21.17 30.80 1.76
CA LYS A 519 20.26 31.18 0.66
C LYS A 519 19.82 32.64 0.78
N ALA A 520 19.44 33.09 1.98
CA ALA A 520 19.05 34.48 2.23
C ALA A 520 20.18 35.49 1.96
N LYS A 521 21.43 35.08 2.18
CA LYS A 521 22.63 35.87 1.89
C LYS A 521 23.12 35.72 0.44
N ASN A 522 22.42 34.97 -0.41
CA ASN A 522 22.87 34.59 -1.75
C ASN A 522 24.27 33.96 -1.78
N ALA A 523 24.66 33.28 -0.68
CA ALA A 523 25.94 32.59 -0.57
C ALA A 523 25.93 31.23 -1.30
N ILE A 524 24.76 30.76 -1.72
CA ILE A 524 24.55 29.57 -2.54
C ILE A 524 23.80 30.03 -3.79
N PRO A 525 24.26 29.66 -5.01
CA PRO A 525 23.58 30.05 -6.24
C PRO A 525 22.19 29.42 -6.31
N THR A 526 21.23 30.16 -6.86
CA THR A 526 19.88 29.63 -7.11
C THR A 526 19.96 28.46 -8.11
N PRO A 527 19.12 27.43 -7.96
CA PRO A 527 19.13 26.28 -8.86
C PRO A 527 18.84 26.62 -10.32
N HIS A 528 18.11 27.72 -10.57
CA HIS A 528 17.83 28.23 -11.91
C HIS A 528 18.06 29.74 -11.94
N GLU A 529 18.44 30.25 -13.11
CA GLU A 529 18.44 31.69 -13.38
C GLU A 529 17.00 32.25 -13.29
N PRO A 530 16.80 33.51 -12.87
CA PRO A 530 15.46 34.07 -12.68
C PRO A 530 14.53 33.92 -13.89
N SER A 531 15.05 34.12 -15.11
CA SER A 531 14.28 33.97 -16.35
C SER A 531 13.94 32.52 -16.69
N ALA A 532 14.76 31.55 -16.28
CA ALA A 532 14.45 30.13 -16.40
C ALA A 532 13.41 29.73 -15.34
N TRP A 533 13.52 30.28 -14.14
CA TRP A 533 12.56 30.06 -13.05
C TRP A 533 11.14 30.51 -13.42
N GLU A 534 10.98 31.71 -13.98
CA GLU A 534 9.68 32.21 -14.46
C GLU A 534 9.05 31.27 -15.49
N LYS A 535 9.86 30.71 -16.39
CA LYS A 535 9.40 29.73 -17.39
C LYS A 535 8.96 28.42 -16.73
N ILE A 536 9.72 27.91 -15.77
CA ILE A 536 9.37 26.70 -15.02
C ILE A 536 8.07 26.92 -14.25
N GLU A 537 7.92 28.04 -13.55
CA GLU A 537 6.71 28.35 -12.79
C GLU A 537 5.48 28.43 -13.71
N LYS A 538 5.60 29.16 -14.83
CA LYS A 538 4.53 29.25 -15.83
C LYS A 538 4.19 27.87 -16.40
N TYR A 539 5.21 27.06 -16.71
CA TYR A 539 5.01 25.72 -17.26
C TYR A 539 4.30 24.80 -16.27
N VAL A 540 4.75 24.76 -15.01
CA VAL A 540 4.12 23.96 -13.95
C VAL A 540 2.66 24.33 -13.75
N LYS A 541 2.33 25.63 -13.80
CA LYS A 541 0.94 26.11 -13.71
C LYS A 541 0.10 25.73 -14.92
N SER A 542 0.67 25.83 -16.13
CA SER A 542 -0.05 25.60 -17.39
C SER A 542 -0.24 24.10 -17.68
N HIS A 543 0.66 23.26 -17.16
CA HIS A 543 0.74 21.82 -17.44
C HIS A 543 0.70 20.98 -16.16
N ALA A 544 -0.11 21.38 -15.19
CA ALA A 544 -0.16 20.76 -13.86
C ALA A 544 -0.36 19.24 -13.92
N ILE A 545 -1.22 18.76 -14.82
CA ILE A 545 -1.50 17.32 -15.02
C ILE A 545 -0.26 16.60 -15.58
N ALA A 546 0.34 17.13 -16.65
CA ALA A 546 1.52 16.51 -17.26
C ALA A 546 2.71 16.49 -16.30
N ILE A 547 2.90 17.54 -15.50
CA ILE A 547 3.92 17.61 -14.44
C ILE A 547 3.62 16.61 -13.32
N ALA A 548 2.37 16.53 -12.88
CA ALA A 548 1.97 15.60 -11.83
C ALA A 548 2.32 14.16 -12.21
N LEU A 549 2.00 13.83 -13.47
CA LEU A 549 2.04 12.48 -14.00
C LEU A 549 3.30 12.14 -14.77
N LEU A 550 4.29 13.05 -14.80
CA LEU A 550 5.51 12.85 -15.55
C LEU A 550 6.27 11.62 -15.00
N PRO A 551 6.37 10.52 -15.76
CA PRO A 551 7.07 9.33 -15.31
C PRO A 551 8.57 9.56 -15.37
N ALA A 552 9.29 8.93 -14.43
CA ALA A 552 10.74 9.05 -14.33
C ALA A 552 11.47 8.68 -15.63
N ALA A 553 10.97 7.68 -16.38
CA ALA A 553 11.53 7.25 -17.66
C ALA A 553 11.55 8.36 -18.73
N VAL A 554 10.58 9.28 -18.69
CA VAL A 554 10.43 10.35 -19.68
C VAL A 554 11.27 11.58 -19.33
N ALA A 555 11.72 11.71 -18.08
CA ALA A 555 12.54 12.82 -17.59
C ALA A 555 13.83 13.03 -18.41
N LEU A 556 14.40 11.97 -18.99
CA LEU A 556 15.64 12.07 -19.78
C LEU A 556 15.52 13.03 -20.95
N ASN A 557 14.33 13.15 -21.54
CA ASN A 557 14.07 14.01 -22.69
C ASN A 557 14.10 15.50 -22.34
N PHE A 558 14.01 15.84 -21.05
CA PHE A 558 14.10 17.20 -20.57
C PHE A 558 15.47 17.56 -19.98
N ILE A 559 16.39 16.59 -19.93
CA ILE A 559 17.75 16.85 -19.49
C ILE A 559 18.62 17.04 -20.74
N PRO A 560 19.13 18.25 -21.00
CA PRO A 560 19.96 18.50 -22.17
C PRO A 560 21.11 17.49 -22.26
N GLY A 561 21.27 16.84 -23.41
CA GLY A 561 22.38 15.92 -23.70
C GLY A 561 22.29 14.51 -23.13
N LEU A 562 21.18 14.11 -22.46
CA LEU A 562 21.00 12.73 -21.95
C LEU A 562 19.90 11.91 -22.66
N GLY A 563 19.01 12.54 -23.42
CA GLY A 563 17.98 11.86 -24.22
C GLY A 563 18.19 12.03 -25.73
N GLU A 564 17.87 11.00 -26.50
CA GLU A 564 17.60 11.16 -27.94
C GLU A 564 16.28 11.90 -28.10
N VAL A 565 16.20 12.85 -29.04
CA VAL A 565 15.03 13.72 -29.19
C VAL A 565 13.88 12.92 -29.82
N ALA A 566 13.15 12.17 -29.00
CA ALA A 566 11.87 11.60 -29.40
C ALA A 566 10.88 12.75 -29.69
N ASP A 567 9.95 12.51 -30.61
CA ASP A 567 8.91 13.50 -30.89
C ASP A 567 7.90 13.59 -29.73
N ALA A 568 7.15 14.70 -29.68
CA ALA A 568 6.23 14.96 -28.58
C ALA A 568 5.09 13.93 -28.50
N ALA A 569 4.70 13.31 -29.61
CA ALA A 569 3.61 12.34 -29.65
C ALA A 569 4.06 10.97 -29.12
N GLU A 570 5.30 10.58 -29.40
CA GLU A 570 5.93 9.37 -28.86
C GLU A 570 6.08 9.46 -27.33
N LEU A 571 6.59 10.61 -26.83
CA LEU A 571 6.69 10.85 -25.39
C LEU A 571 5.33 10.87 -24.70
N ALA A 572 4.31 11.45 -25.34
CA ALA A 572 2.96 11.48 -24.80
C ALA A 572 2.32 10.09 -24.73
N ALA A 573 2.57 9.23 -25.72
CA ALA A 573 2.13 7.84 -25.69
C ALA A 573 2.78 7.09 -24.53
N LEU A 574 4.12 7.17 -24.39
CA LEU A 574 4.87 6.54 -23.30
C LEU A 574 4.39 6.99 -21.92
N CYS A 575 4.11 8.29 -21.76
CA CYS A 575 3.55 8.83 -20.54
C CYS A 575 2.15 8.29 -20.23
N THR A 576 1.28 8.27 -21.23
CA THR A 576 -0.12 7.83 -21.04
C THR A 576 -0.18 6.37 -20.61
N GLU A 577 0.64 5.52 -21.21
CA GLU A 577 0.78 4.10 -20.84
C GLU A 577 1.37 3.94 -19.44
N SER A 578 2.42 4.70 -19.10
CA SER A 578 3.07 4.63 -17.78
C SER A 578 2.14 5.08 -16.64
N VAL A 579 1.26 6.04 -16.90
CA VAL A 579 0.28 6.55 -15.93
C VAL A 579 -0.79 5.54 -15.60
N GLU A 580 -1.16 4.65 -16.53
CA GLU A 580 -2.15 3.61 -16.25
C GLU A 580 -1.64 2.59 -15.21
N GLY A 581 -0.33 2.42 -15.09
CA GLY A 581 0.31 1.62 -14.04
C GLY A 581 0.52 2.36 -12.70
N VAL A 582 0.45 3.69 -12.69
CA VAL A 582 0.62 4.52 -11.47
C VAL A 582 -0.75 5.04 -11.05
N GLU A 583 -1.43 4.36 -10.12
CA GLU A 583 -2.79 4.74 -9.69
C GLU A 583 -2.83 6.21 -9.20
N MET A 584 -3.51 7.08 -9.97
CA MET A 584 -3.58 8.53 -9.75
C MET A 584 -4.11 8.94 -8.36
N ALA A 585 -4.87 8.05 -7.70
CA ALA A 585 -5.42 8.27 -6.36
C ALA A 585 -4.33 8.44 -5.27
N GLU A 586 -3.11 8.01 -5.53
CA GLU A 586 -2.03 8.01 -4.53
C GLU A 586 -1.29 9.34 -4.43
N MET A 587 -1.42 10.22 -5.43
CA MET A 587 -0.75 11.53 -5.45
C MET A 587 -1.24 12.49 -4.37
N SER A 588 -2.44 12.27 -3.82
CA SER A 588 -3.05 13.12 -2.79
C SER A 588 -2.86 12.58 -1.37
N SER A 589 -2.66 11.27 -1.18
CA SER A 589 -2.66 10.63 0.15
C SER A 589 -1.27 10.16 0.62
N SER A 590 -0.26 10.05 -0.25
CA SER A 590 1.01 9.37 0.09
C SER A 590 2.14 10.27 0.61
N LEU A 591 1.93 11.58 0.79
CA LEU A 591 3.04 12.53 0.94
C LEU A 591 3.79 12.45 2.29
N THR A 592 3.25 11.80 3.33
CA THR A 592 3.91 11.63 4.64
C THR A 592 4.49 10.25 4.92
N GLU A 593 4.15 9.21 4.14
CA GLU A 593 4.31 7.81 4.56
C GLU A 593 5.28 6.96 3.73
N VAL A 594 6.01 7.53 2.76
CA VAL A 594 6.85 6.69 1.87
C VAL A 594 7.97 5.97 2.64
N GLY A 595 8.60 6.64 3.61
CA GLY A 595 9.66 6.05 4.44
C GLY A 595 9.17 4.89 5.31
N SER A 596 8.10 5.11 6.08
CA SER A 596 7.45 4.08 6.89
C SER A 596 6.82 2.98 6.03
N GLY A 597 6.29 3.35 4.88
CA GLY A 597 5.64 2.43 3.94
C GLY A 597 6.61 1.44 3.29
N VAL A 598 7.79 1.88 2.86
CA VAL A 598 8.85 0.98 2.36
C VAL A 598 9.41 0.14 3.51
N ALA A 599 9.64 0.76 4.68
CA ALA A 599 10.06 0.04 5.88
C ALA A 599 9.11 -1.12 6.24
N ARG A 600 7.79 -0.88 6.19
CA ARG A 600 6.76 -1.91 6.45
C ARG A 600 6.76 -3.00 5.40
N VAL A 601 6.88 -2.67 4.11
CA VAL A 601 6.99 -3.68 3.05
C VAL A 601 8.21 -4.58 3.28
N LEU A 602 9.34 -4.00 3.67
CA LEU A 602 10.56 -4.73 4.00
C LEU A 602 10.39 -5.61 5.25
N GLN A 603 9.71 -5.12 6.28
CA GLN A 603 9.37 -5.89 7.49
C GLN A 603 8.34 -7.02 7.21
N GLN A 604 7.40 -6.83 6.27
CA GLN A 604 6.39 -7.82 5.93
C GLN A 604 6.96 -8.96 5.07
N ALA A 605 7.84 -8.65 4.11
CA ALA A 605 8.54 -9.66 3.30
C ALA A 605 9.38 -10.62 4.16
N ALA A 606 9.89 -10.14 5.30
CA ALA A 606 10.63 -10.93 6.28
C ALA A 606 9.80 -12.00 7.00
N LYS A 607 8.57 -11.63 7.40
CA LYS A 607 7.71 -12.49 8.24
C LYS A 607 7.13 -13.68 7.48
N LEU A 608 7.10 -13.64 6.15
CA LEU A 608 6.57 -14.70 5.28
C LEU A 608 7.51 -15.90 5.06
N LYS A 609 8.74 -15.90 5.61
CA LYS A 609 9.72 -17.00 5.43
C LYS A 609 10.10 -17.76 6.69
N VAL A 610 9.67 -17.31 7.86
CA VAL A 610 9.93 -17.99 9.15
C VAL A 610 8.74 -18.88 9.57
N ALA A 611 7.65 -18.85 8.80
CA ALA A 611 6.54 -19.82 8.83
C ALA A 611 6.62 -20.71 7.58
#